data_AF-A0A259DC06-F1
#
_entry.id   AF-A0A259DC06-F1
#
_cell.length_a   1.000
_cell.length_b   1.000
_cell.length_c   1.000
_cell.angle_alpha   90.00
_cell.angle_beta   90.00
_cell.angle_gamma   90.00
#
_symmetry.space_group_name_H-M   'P 1'
#
loop_
_entity.id
_entity.type
_entity.pdbx_description
1 polymer ?
#
loop_
_entity_poly.entity_id
_entity_poly.type
_entity_poly.pdbx_seq_one_letter_code
_entity_poly.pdbx_strand_id
1 'polypeptide(L)'
;ARADDPALKGKDIHLPAKMAERLLLLEEGHCLRDHTMQACKRSDIRNADGVEATSLLTLLQMVESGMGIALLPEMAVKGGLLNGTTLLARPLAPPAPKRVIALVARASTAHLEEFQALAESIEARFKSSPRISRGSRKSFQRV
;
A
#
# COMPACT_ATOMS: atom_id res chain seq x y z
N ALA A 1 2.63 -12.96 4.61
CA ALA A 1 2.28 -14.40 4.46
C ALA A 1 2.83 -15.14 5.68
N ARG A 2 2.37 -16.36 5.95
CA ARG A 2 2.96 -17.19 7.00
C ARG A 2 4.40 -17.58 6.65
N ALA A 3 5.22 -17.87 7.66
CA ALA A 3 6.65 -18.15 7.46
C ALA A 3 6.93 -19.39 6.58
N ASP A 4 6.02 -20.37 6.61
CA ASP A 4 6.05 -21.61 5.84
C ASP A 4 5.47 -21.50 4.43
N ASP A 5 4.89 -20.34 4.07
CA ASP A 5 4.17 -20.17 2.82
C ASP A 5 5.12 -20.24 1.59
N PRO A 6 4.81 -21.06 0.56
CA PRO A 6 5.63 -21.17 -0.64
C PRO A 6 5.78 -19.84 -1.39
N ALA A 7 4.86 -18.89 -1.23
CA ALA A 7 4.95 -17.55 -1.82
C ALA A 7 6.16 -16.74 -1.33
N LEU A 8 6.76 -17.11 -0.19
CA LEU A 8 7.98 -16.49 0.33
C LEU A 8 9.26 -17.26 -0.04
N LYS A 9 9.15 -18.40 -0.72
CA LYS A 9 10.31 -19.20 -1.14
C LYS A 9 10.92 -18.60 -2.40
N GLY A 10 12.04 -17.91 -2.25
CA GLY A 10 12.79 -17.30 -3.35
C GLY A 10 13.69 -16.17 -2.86
N LYS A 11 14.71 -15.85 -3.65
CA LYS A 11 15.57 -14.69 -3.41
C LYS A 11 14.85 -13.39 -3.82
N ASP A 12 14.10 -13.46 -4.92
CA ASP A 12 13.34 -12.36 -5.50
C ASP A 12 11.86 -12.72 -5.56
N ILE A 13 11.01 -11.89 -4.96
CA ILE A 13 9.55 -12.11 -4.94
C ILE A 13 8.93 -11.30 -6.07
N HIS A 14 8.55 -11.98 -7.16
CA HIS A 14 7.68 -11.42 -8.17
C HIS A 14 6.21 -11.73 -7.82
N LEU A 15 5.26 -11.04 -8.44
CA LEU A 15 3.83 -11.38 -8.37
C LEU A 15 3.43 -12.21 -9.61
N PRO A 16 3.73 -13.53 -9.67
CA PRO A 16 3.26 -14.39 -10.75
C PRO A 16 1.74 -14.58 -10.67
N ALA A 17 1.13 -14.94 -11.79
CA ALA A 17 -0.31 -15.19 -11.88
C ALA A 17 -0.82 -16.18 -10.81
N LYS A 18 -0.04 -17.23 -10.49
CA LYS A 18 -0.36 -18.21 -9.46
C LYS A 18 -0.38 -17.64 -8.03
N MET A 19 0.40 -16.59 -7.75
CA MET A 19 0.34 -15.90 -6.45
C MET A 19 -0.87 -14.97 -6.38
N ALA A 20 -1.29 -14.40 -7.51
CA ALA A 20 -2.48 -13.55 -7.57
C ALA A 20 -3.77 -14.31 -7.22
N GLU A 21 -3.85 -15.61 -7.50
CA GLU A 21 -5.00 -16.47 -7.13
C GLU A 21 -5.18 -16.63 -5.61
N ARG A 22 -4.11 -16.46 -4.83
CA ARG A 22 -4.11 -16.59 -3.36
C ARG A 22 -4.09 -15.24 -2.65
N LEU A 23 -4.20 -14.15 -3.42
CA LEU A 23 -4.09 -12.81 -2.93
C LEU A 23 -5.42 -12.38 -2.30
N LEU A 24 -5.39 -12.13 -1.01
CA LEU A 24 -6.50 -11.57 -0.27
C LEU A 24 -6.54 -10.06 -0.48
N LEU A 25 -7.72 -9.58 -0.87
CA LEU A 25 -7.98 -8.18 -1.14
C LEU A 25 -8.87 -7.56 -0.05
N LEU A 26 -8.69 -6.25 0.14
CA LEU A 26 -9.67 -5.43 0.83
C LEU A 26 -10.94 -5.28 -0.01
N GLU A 27 -12.04 -4.93 0.65
CA GLU A 27 -13.31 -4.61 0.00
C GLU A 27 -13.18 -3.49 -1.04
N GLU A 28 -14.11 -3.45 -1.99
CA GLU A 28 -14.27 -2.34 -2.92
C GLU A 28 -14.39 -0.99 -2.21
N GLY A 29 -13.89 0.08 -2.84
CA GLY A 29 -13.82 1.43 -2.25
C GLY A 29 -12.52 1.72 -1.50
N HIS A 30 -11.71 0.72 -1.19
CA HIS A 30 -10.36 0.93 -0.67
C HIS A 30 -9.34 1.10 -1.80
N CYS A 31 -8.68 2.26 -1.89
CA CYS A 31 -7.64 2.51 -2.90
C CYS A 31 -6.49 1.48 -2.89
N LEU A 32 -6.27 0.80 -1.76
CA LEU A 32 -5.27 -0.27 -1.67
C LEU A 32 -5.66 -1.53 -2.44
N ARG A 33 -6.96 -1.83 -2.59
CA ARG A 33 -7.44 -2.88 -3.49
C ARG A 33 -6.97 -2.57 -4.92
N ASP A 34 -7.27 -1.37 -5.41
CA ASP A 34 -6.90 -0.96 -6.77
C ASP A 34 -5.39 -0.98 -6.99
N HIS A 35 -4.61 -0.50 -6.01
CA HIS A 35 -3.14 -0.59 -6.07
C HIS A 35 -2.65 -2.04 -6.16
N THR A 36 -3.32 -2.97 -5.46
CA THR A 36 -2.98 -4.39 -5.48
C THR A 36 -3.32 -5.01 -6.84
N MET A 37 -4.50 -4.70 -7.40
CA MET A 37 -4.90 -5.12 -8.75
C MET A 37 -3.92 -4.64 -9.82
N GLN A 38 -3.56 -3.36 -9.77
CA GLN A 38 -2.59 -2.75 -10.69
C GLN A 38 -1.21 -3.40 -10.58
N ALA A 39 -0.74 -3.69 -9.35
CA ALA A 39 0.52 -4.37 -9.11
C ALA A 39 0.56 -5.77 -9.75
N CYS A 40 -0.57 -6.48 -9.74
CA CYS A 40 -0.68 -7.80 -10.35
C CYS A 40 -0.99 -7.77 -11.86
N LYS A 41 -1.19 -6.59 -12.46
CA LYS A 41 -1.58 -6.41 -13.87
C LYS A 41 -2.81 -7.23 -14.27
N ARG A 42 -3.74 -7.44 -13.35
CA ARG A 42 -4.98 -8.19 -13.58
C ARG A 42 -6.17 -7.35 -13.17
N SER A 43 -7.20 -7.36 -14.00
CA SER A 43 -8.49 -6.72 -13.73
C SER A 43 -9.48 -7.66 -13.05
N ASP A 44 -9.15 -8.95 -12.92
CA ASP A 44 -10.07 -10.03 -12.56
C ASP A 44 -9.64 -10.85 -11.33
N ILE A 45 -8.74 -10.34 -10.49
CA ILE A 45 -8.44 -10.98 -9.21
C ILE A 45 -9.68 -10.85 -8.34
N ARG A 46 -10.37 -11.97 -8.17
CA ARG A 46 -11.45 -12.13 -7.21
C ARG A 46 -10.87 -12.94 -6.05
N ASN A 47 -11.22 -12.59 -4.82
CA ASN A 47 -10.86 -13.40 -3.67
C ASN A 47 -11.36 -14.83 -3.93
N ALA A 48 -10.45 -15.82 -3.86
CA ALA A 48 -10.74 -17.21 -4.21
C ALA A 48 -11.96 -17.75 -3.45
N ASP A 49 -12.19 -17.27 -2.22
CA ASP A 49 -13.27 -17.69 -1.33
C ASP A 49 -14.42 -16.67 -1.23
N GLY A 50 -14.39 -15.58 -1.99
CA GLY A 50 -15.39 -14.52 -1.94
C GLY A 50 -15.41 -13.67 -0.65
N VAL A 51 -14.49 -13.94 0.29
CA VAL A 51 -14.35 -13.18 1.54
C VAL A 51 -13.40 -12.01 1.33
N GLU A 52 -13.89 -10.78 1.53
CA GLU A 52 -13.09 -9.55 1.47
C GLU A 52 -12.88 -8.97 2.86
N ALA A 53 -11.70 -8.39 3.11
CA ALA A 53 -11.46 -7.71 4.38
C ALA A 53 -11.94 -6.25 4.34
N THR A 54 -12.63 -5.84 5.39
CA THR A 54 -13.05 -4.44 5.60
C THR A 54 -11.95 -3.56 6.23
N SER A 55 -10.83 -4.17 6.66
CA SER A 55 -9.70 -3.46 7.26
C SER A 55 -8.38 -4.21 7.06
N LEU A 56 -7.27 -3.49 7.16
CA LEU A 56 -5.93 -4.10 7.13
C LEU A 56 -5.71 -5.10 8.28
N LEU A 57 -6.30 -4.86 9.45
CA LEU A 57 -6.17 -5.78 10.58
C LEU A 57 -6.92 -7.09 10.32
N THR A 58 -8.14 -7.00 9.78
CA THR A 58 -8.91 -8.17 9.35
C THR A 58 -8.15 -8.94 8.27
N LEU A 59 -7.57 -8.24 7.30
CA LEU A 59 -6.74 -8.84 6.25
C LEU A 59 -5.56 -9.62 6.84
N LEU A 60 -4.88 -9.06 7.84
CA LEU A 60 -3.79 -9.75 8.55
C LEU A 60 -4.27 -11.03 9.23
N GLN A 61 -5.37 -10.96 9.96
CA GLN A 61 -5.93 -12.14 10.66
C GLN A 61 -6.27 -13.27 9.68
N MET A 62 -6.77 -12.93 8.49
CA MET A 62 -7.05 -13.93 7.46
C MET A 62 -5.77 -14.57 6.88
N VAL A 63 -4.69 -13.79 6.76
CA VAL A 63 -3.39 -14.33 6.37
C VAL A 63 -2.81 -15.22 7.49
N GLU A 64 -2.99 -14.85 8.77
CA GLU A 64 -2.57 -15.67 9.91
C GLU A 64 -3.30 -17.01 9.96
N SER A 65 -4.60 -17.02 9.69
CA SER A 65 -5.39 -18.25 9.62
C SER A 65 -5.06 -19.12 8.39
N GLY A 66 -4.21 -18.64 7.49
CA GLY A 66 -3.74 -19.39 6.33
C GLY A 66 -4.66 -19.33 5.10
N MET A 67 -5.61 -18.39 5.04
CA MET A 67 -6.50 -18.24 3.88
C MET A 67 -5.76 -17.75 2.61
N GLY A 68 -4.58 -17.14 2.76
CA GLY A 68 -3.83 -16.67 1.60
C GLY A 68 -2.67 -15.76 1.95
N ILE A 69 -2.35 -14.87 1.01
CA ILE A 69 -1.29 -13.87 1.13
C ILE A 69 -1.88 -12.46 0.92
N ALA A 70 -1.19 -11.42 1.37
CA ALA A 70 -1.64 -10.04 1.20
C ALA A 70 -0.48 -9.15 0.73
N LEU A 71 -0.82 -8.13 -0.06
CA LEU A 71 0.09 -7.04 -0.40
C LEU A 71 -0.08 -5.92 0.62
N LEU A 72 1.01 -5.50 1.26
CA LEU A 72 0.99 -4.46 2.27
C LEU A 72 1.85 -3.26 1.84
N PRO A 73 1.41 -2.02 2.12
CA PRO A 73 2.27 -0.86 2.00
C PRO A 73 3.48 -0.96 2.94
N GLU A 74 4.66 -0.59 2.44
CA GLU A 74 5.89 -0.60 3.23
C GLU A 74 5.76 0.21 4.53
N MET A 75 5.05 1.35 4.49
CA MET A 75 4.83 2.19 5.66
C MET A 75 4.02 1.50 6.76
N ALA A 76 3.12 0.58 6.41
CA ALA A 76 2.32 -0.16 7.38
C ALA A 76 3.21 -1.19 8.09
N VAL A 77 4.05 -1.91 7.33
CA VAL A 77 5.04 -2.84 7.88
C VAL A 77 6.03 -2.10 8.81
N LYS A 78 6.60 -0.98 8.35
CA LYS A 78 7.50 -0.12 9.15
C LYS A 78 6.82 0.51 10.37
N GLY A 79 5.51 0.71 10.31
CA GLY A 79 4.69 1.18 11.43
C GLY A 79 4.41 0.12 12.48
N GLY A 80 4.91 -1.11 12.32
CA GLY A 80 4.71 -2.19 13.27
C GLY A 80 3.40 -2.94 13.09
N LEU A 81 2.75 -2.87 11.92
CA LEU A 81 1.51 -3.61 11.65
C LEU A 81 1.66 -5.12 11.88
N LEU A 82 2.86 -5.67 11.69
CA LEU A 82 3.16 -7.08 11.91
C LEU A 82 3.62 -7.41 13.34
N ASN A 83 3.71 -6.42 14.23
CA ASN A 83 4.19 -6.66 15.60
C ASN A 83 3.20 -7.57 16.34
N GLY A 84 3.71 -8.63 16.97
CA GLY A 84 2.89 -9.62 17.65
C GLY A 84 2.24 -10.66 16.73
N THR A 85 2.50 -10.61 15.42
CA THR A 85 2.07 -11.63 14.45
C THR A 85 3.19 -12.63 14.17
N THR A 86 2.84 -13.82 13.67
CA THR A 86 3.82 -14.77 13.12
C THR A 86 4.06 -14.58 11.62
N LEU A 87 3.55 -13.48 11.05
CA LEU A 87 3.61 -13.22 9.62
C LEU A 87 4.95 -12.62 9.22
N LEU A 88 5.40 -13.00 8.02
CA LEU A 88 6.55 -12.40 7.37
C LEU A 88 6.12 -11.59 6.16
N ALA A 89 6.70 -10.40 6.03
CA ALA A 89 6.63 -9.58 4.82
C ALA A 89 8.00 -9.57 4.14
N ARG A 90 7.99 -9.67 2.80
CA ARG A 90 9.17 -9.51 1.96
C ARG A 90 8.91 -8.45 0.90
N PRO A 91 9.92 -7.63 0.55
CA PRO A 91 9.78 -6.67 -0.54
C PRO A 91 9.61 -7.42 -1.87
N LEU A 92 8.83 -6.82 -2.77
CA LEU A 92 8.74 -7.29 -4.15
C LEU A 92 10.01 -6.92 -4.91
N ALA A 93 10.39 -7.79 -5.84
CA ALA A 93 11.51 -7.55 -6.73
C ALA A 93 11.24 -6.38 -7.70
N PRO A 94 12.27 -5.62 -8.10
CA PRO A 94 12.12 -4.54 -9.06
C PRO A 94 11.57 -4.99 -10.43
N PRO A 95 10.75 -4.18 -11.13
CA PRO A 95 10.17 -2.93 -10.67
C PRO A 95 8.96 -3.17 -9.74
N ALA A 96 9.12 -2.85 -8.46
CA ALA A 96 8.06 -2.97 -7.48
C ALA A 96 7.04 -1.82 -7.63
N PRO A 97 5.74 -2.09 -7.41
CA PRO A 97 4.70 -1.06 -7.43
C PRO A 97 4.95 -0.01 -6.35
N LYS A 98 4.71 1.26 -6.70
CA LYS A 98 4.85 2.39 -5.77
C LYS A 98 3.54 3.16 -5.73
N ARG A 99 3.27 3.77 -4.57
CA ARG A 99 2.15 4.71 -4.41
C ARG A 99 2.68 6.06 -3.93
N VAL A 100 2.02 7.13 -4.37
CA VAL A 100 2.30 8.49 -3.90
C VAL A 100 1.30 8.84 -2.80
N ILE A 101 1.79 9.34 -1.67
CA ILE A 101 0.97 9.94 -0.63
C ILE A 101 1.05 11.45 -0.78
N ALA A 102 -0.13 12.08 -0.82
CA ALA A 102 -0.26 13.51 -1.01
C ALA A 102 -1.16 14.10 0.07
N LEU A 103 -0.80 15.30 0.52
CA LEU A 103 -1.70 16.18 1.26
C LEU A 103 -2.41 17.07 0.25
N VAL A 104 -3.75 17.09 0.31
CA VAL A 104 -4.58 17.84 -0.64
C VAL A 104 -5.46 18.80 0.15
N ALA A 105 -5.45 20.08 -0.23
CA ALA A 105 -6.30 21.12 0.33
C ALA A 105 -7.11 21.80 -0.77
N ARG A 106 -8.28 22.35 -0.43
CA ARG A 106 -9.06 23.17 -1.36
C ARG A 106 -8.28 24.44 -1.67
N ALA A 107 -8.27 24.87 -2.93
CA ALA A 107 -7.56 26.09 -3.35
C ALA A 107 -8.06 27.36 -2.63
N SER A 108 -9.33 27.38 -2.20
CA SER A 108 -9.96 28.48 -1.48
C SER A 108 -9.73 28.48 0.04
N THR A 109 -8.90 27.58 0.57
CA THR A 109 -8.67 27.50 2.01
C THR A 109 -7.97 28.75 2.53
N ALA A 110 -8.43 29.28 3.67
CA ALA A 110 -7.73 30.31 4.42
C ALA A 110 -6.53 29.72 5.22
N HIS A 111 -6.45 28.40 5.33
CA HIS A 111 -5.54 27.67 6.22
C HIS A 111 -4.26 27.17 5.53
N LEU A 112 -3.80 27.88 4.51
CA LEU A 112 -2.69 27.40 3.66
C LEU A 112 -1.40 27.24 4.47
N GLU A 113 -1.14 28.16 5.41
CA GLU A 113 0.04 28.13 6.28
C GLU A 113 0.01 26.91 7.21
N GLU A 114 -1.14 26.56 7.80
CA GLU A 114 -1.23 25.37 8.66
C GLU A 114 -1.07 24.07 7.86
N PHE A 115 -1.67 23.99 6.66
CA PHE A 115 -1.47 22.83 5.78
C PHE A 115 -0.01 22.67 5.36
N GLN A 116 0.71 23.78 5.15
CA GLN A 116 2.12 23.73 4.83
C GLN A 116 2.96 23.27 6.03
N ALA A 117 2.69 23.76 7.23
CA ALA A 117 3.34 23.29 8.46
C ALA A 117 3.09 21.79 8.71
N LEU A 118 1.87 21.32 8.44
CA LEU A 118 1.52 19.90 8.51
C LEU A 118 2.28 19.07 7.47
N ALA A 119 2.37 19.54 6.22
CA ALA A 119 3.13 18.87 5.17
C ALA A 119 4.61 18.75 5.56
N GLU A 120 5.21 19.81 6.08
CA GLU A 120 6.61 19.83 6.53
C GLU A 120 6.84 18.85 7.69
N SER A 121 5.90 18.77 8.63
CA SER A 121 5.93 17.82 9.75
C SER A 121 5.88 16.37 9.27
N ILE A 122 4.98 16.07 8.33
CA ILE A 122 4.86 14.74 7.71
C ILE A 122 6.14 14.43 6.92
N GLU A 123 6.60 15.33 6.05
CA GLU A 123 7.82 15.14 5.26
C GLU A 123 9.04 14.90 6.16
N ALA A 124 9.22 15.68 7.22
CA ALA A 124 10.32 15.51 8.18
C ALA A 124 10.35 14.09 8.77
N ARG A 125 9.19 13.49 9.03
CA ARG A 125 9.07 12.13 9.56
C ARG A 125 9.37 11.03 8.53
N PHE A 126 9.20 11.31 7.23
CA PHE A 126 9.32 10.33 6.13
C PHE A 126 10.46 10.62 5.14
N LYS A 127 11.30 11.64 5.37
CA LYS A 127 12.39 12.14 4.48
C LYS A 127 13.53 11.15 4.16
N SER A 128 13.43 9.89 4.57
CA SER A 128 14.39 8.82 4.21
C SER A 128 14.14 8.17 2.83
N SER A 129 13.14 8.61 2.05
CA SER A 129 12.86 8.07 0.71
C SER A 129 12.92 9.14 -0.40
N PRO A 130 13.34 8.80 -1.64
CA PRO A 130 13.59 9.77 -2.71
C PRO A 130 12.32 10.53 -3.10
N ARG A 131 12.43 11.87 -3.18
CA ARG A 131 11.34 12.74 -3.63
C ARG A 131 11.07 12.53 -5.12
N ILE A 132 9.82 12.19 -5.48
CA ILE A 132 9.33 12.31 -6.85
C ILE A 132 9.05 13.81 -7.08
N SER A 133 9.54 14.35 -8.21
CA SER A 133 9.60 15.78 -8.48
C SER A 133 8.24 16.48 -8.39
N ARG A 134 8.24 17.67 -7.79
CA ARG A 134 7.08 18.57 -7.74
C ARG A 134 6.72 19.00 -9.16
N GLY A 135 5.54 18.62 -9.64
CA GLY A 135 4.95 19.16 -10.87
C GLY A 135 4.88 20.69 -10.77
N SER A 136 5.26 21.35 -11.87
CA SER A 136 5.54 22.79 -11.96
C SER A 136 4.44 23.65 -11.33
N ARG A 137 4.83 24.53 -10.40
CA ARG A 137 4.01 25.64 -9.90
C ARG A 137 3.67 26.54 -11.08
N LYS A 138 2.50 26.38 -11.69
CA LYS A 138 1.94 27.47 -12.48
C LYS A 138 1.51 28.55 -11.50
N SER A 139 2.14 29.71 -11.64
CA SER A 139 1.84 30.95 -10.96
C SER A 139 0.33 31.11 -10.82
N PHE A 140 -0.17 31.17 -9.58
CA PHE A 140 -1.53 31.60 -9.30
C PHE A 140 -1.60 33.10 -9.61
N GLN A 141 -1.87 33.41 -10.87
CA GLN A 141 -2.29 34.74 -11.26
C GLN A 141 -3.79 34.84 -10.96
N ARG A 142 -4.14 35.70 -9.99
CA ARG A 142 -5.52 36.03 -9.65
C ARG A 142 -6.23 36.52 -10.92
N VAL A 143 -7.36 35.89 -11.23
CA VAL A 143 -8.42 36.45 -12.08
C VAL A 143 -9.42 37.11 -11.15
#